data_AF-A0A6B3AKI4-F1
#
_entry.id   AF-A0A6B3AKI4-F1
#
_cell.length_a   1.000
_cell.length_b   1.000
_cell.length_c   1.000
_cell.angle_alpha   90.00
_cell.angle_beta   90.00
_cell.angle_gamma   90.00
#
_symmetry.space_group_name_H-M   'P 1'
#
loop_
_entity.id
_entity.type
_entity.pdbx_description
1 polymer ?
#
loop_
_entity_poly.entity_id
_entity_poly.type
_entity_poly.pdbx_seq_one_letter_code
_entity_poly.pdbx_strand_id
1 'polypeptide(L)'
;MSQQGVLPTADQVSALAPDRASRVAGSELAVPGAWSDTGWSDDGVVWGLYVGGGPAPHRTVVDVADAWSPDGPAPGSSGPAYGCSCPSRTAPCVHALGLLLLRSADGGPVQRAEAPGWAARWAADRR
;
A
#
# COMPACT_ATOMS: atom_id res chain seq x y z
N MET A 1 24.61 5.29 4.92
CA MET A 1 23.52 6.25 5.16
C MET A 1 22.24 5.55 4.77
N SER A 2 21.35 5.36 5.74
CA SER A 2 20.30 4.34 5.72
C SER A 2 19.27 4.61 4.64
N GLN A 3 19.26 3.77 3.60
CA GLN A 3 18.20 3.71 2.59
C GLN A 3 16.98 3.02 3.23
N GLN A 4 16.37 3.70 4.20
CA GLN A 4 14.99 3.43 4.58
C GLN A 4 14.19 3.93 3.39
N GLY A 5 13.74 3.03 2.51
CA GLY A 5 12.84 3.40 1.41
C GLY A 5 11.74 4.27 2.00
N VAL A 6 11.68 5.53 1.56
CA VAL A 6 10.93 6.60 2.23
C VAL A 6 9.54 6.10 2.59
N LEU A 7 9.27 6.00 3.89
CA LEU A 7 7.94 5.71 4.38
C LEU A 7 7.11 6.98 4.14
N PRO A 8 5.99 6.91 3.40
CA PRO A 8 5.14 8.08 3.21
C PRO A 8 4.53 8.51 4.55
N THR A 9 4.29 9.80 4.72
CA THR A 9 3.47 10.29 5.84
C THR A 9 2.00 9.91 5.64
N ALA A 10 1.23 9.84 6.72
CA ALA A 10 -0.21 9.59 6.63
C ALA A 10 -0.94 10.64 5.76
N ASP A 11 -0.46 11.89 5.75
CA ASP A 11 -0.99 12.96 4.90
C ASP A 11 -0.70 12.71 3.42
N GLN A 12 0.53 12.27 3.07
CA GLN A 12 0.88 11.89 1.70
C GLN A 12 0.02 10.73 1.20
N VAL A 13 -0.26 9.74 2.04
CA VAL A 13 -1.16 8.63 1.68
C VAL A 13 -2.60 9.12 1.54
N SER A 14 -3.08 9.96 2.45
CA SER A 14 -4.45 10.50 2.41
C SER A 14 -4.72 11.35 1.16
N ALA A 15 -3.69 12.02 0.63
CA ALA A 15 -3.77 12.78 -0.61
C ALA A 15 -3.99 11.90 -1.85
N LEU A 16 -3.64 10.61 -1.81
CA LEU A 16 -3.88 9.67 -2.92
C LEU A 16 -5.36 9.30 -3.09
N ALA A 17 -6.17 9.48 -2.05
CA ALA A 17 -7.54 9.03 -2.08
C ALA A 17 -8.39 9.82 -3.11
N PRO A 18 -9.23 9.14 -3.90
CA PRO A 18 -9.99 9.74 -4.99
C PRO A 18 -11.07 10.72 -4.50
N ASP A 19 -11.56 10.53 -3.28
CA ASP A 19 -12.61 11.34 -2.66
C ASP A 19 -12.56 11.26 -1.13
N ARG A 20 -13.34 12.11 -0.45
CA ARG A 20 -13.37 12.18 1.02
C ARG A 20 -13.91 10.90 1.68
N ALA A 21 -14.88 10.21 1.08
CA ALA A 21 -15.42 8.98 1.64
C ALA A 21 -14.37 7.87 1.59
N SER A 22 -13.63 7.78 0.48
CA SER A 22 -12.49 6.87 0.32
C SER A 22 -11.38 7.14 1.35
N ARG A 23 -11.10 8.42 1.67
CA ARG A 23 -10.16 8.78 2.76
C ARG A 23 -10.59 8.22 4.09
N VAL A 24 -11.84 8.49 4.49
CA VAL A 24 -12.38 8.06 5.79
C VAL A 24 -12.36 6.54 5.89
N ALA A 25 -12.91 5.85 4.90
CA ALA A 25 -12.95 4.39 4.88
C ALA A 25 -11.55 3.77 4.87
N GLY A 26 -10.61 4.31 4.08
CA GLY A 26 -9.21 3.86 4.08
C GLY A 26 -8.56 3.95 5.46
N SER A 27 -8.76 5.06 6.18
CA SER A 27 -8.26 5.24 7.55
C SER A 27 -8.87 4.24 8.54
N GLU A 28 -10.17 3.94 8.41
CA GLU A 28 -10.84 2.94 9.24
C GLU A 28 -10.29 1.51 8.99
N LEU A 29 -9.78 1.26 7.79
CA LEU A 29 -9.14 -0.02 7.46
C LEU A 29 -7.70 -0.13 7.97
N ALA A 30 -7.05 0.96 8.40
CA ALA A 30 -5.66 0.97 8.86
C ALA A 30 -5.52 0.44 10.31
N VAL A 31 -6.17 -0.69 10.61
CA VAL A 31 -6.21 -1.32 11.94
C VAL A 31 -5.36 -2.59 11.95
N PRO A 32 -4.27 -2.68 12.74
CA PRO A 32 -3.35 -3.82 12.70
C PRO A 32 -4.00 -5.20 12.79
N GLY A 33 -5.04 -5.36 13.61
CA GLY A 33 -5.73 -6.64 13.83
C GLY A 33 -6.55 -7.18 12.65
N ALA A 34 -6.85 -6.35 11.64
CA ALA A 34 -7.57 -6.79 10.43
C ALA A 34 -6.63 -7.18 9.29
N TRP A 35 -5.32 -6.98 9.45
CA TRP A 35 -4.30 -7.29 8.46
C TRP A 35 -3.43 -8.47 8.90
N SER A 36 -3.09 -9.31 7.93
CA SER A 36 -2.13 -10.40 8.10
C SER A 36 -1.22 -10.52 6.87
N ASP A 37 -0.14 -11.30 6.99
CA ASP A 37 0.85 -11.48 5.92
C ASP A 37 1.27 -10.14 5.29
N THR A 38 1.51 -9.14 6.15
CA THR A 38 1.88 -7.79 5.74
C THR A 38 3.39 -7.64 5.64
N GLY A 39 3.85 -6.90 4.65
CA GLY A 39 5.25 -6.50 4.60
C GLY A 39 5.57 -5.48 3.54
N TRP A 40 6.84 -5.08 3.50
CA TRP A 40 7.40 -4.24 2.45
C TRP A 40 8.81 -4.70 2.05
N SER A 41 9.20 -4.43 0.80
CA SER A 41 10.52 -4.73 0.24
C SER A 41 11.29 -3.45 -0.13
N ASP A 42 12.63 -3.54 -0.23
CA ASP A 42 13.48 -2.41 -0.67
C ASP A 42 13.07 -1.83 -2.02
N ASP A 43 12.56 -2.69 -2.88
CA ASP A 43 12.11 -2.33 -4.21
C ASP A 43 10.85 -1.46 -4.19
N GLY A 44 10.31 -1.11 -3.03
CA GLY A 44 9.13 -0.25 -2.91
C GLY A 44 7.80 -1.00 -2.99
N VAL A 45 7.80 -2.33 -2.91
CA VAL A 45 6.55 -3.12 -2.90
C VAL A 45 6.03 -3.22 -1.47
N VAL A 46 4.75 -2.96 -1.26
CA VAL A 46 4.03 -3.10 0.00
C VAL A 46 2.88 -4.07 -0.20
N TRP A 47 2.66 -5.01 0.72
CA TRP A 47 1.59 -6.00 0.58
C TRP A 47 0.91 -6.31 1.92
N GLY A 48 -0.28 -6.90 1.83
CA GLY A 48 -1.03 -7.40 2.98
C GLY A 48 -2.32 -8.12 2.59
N LEU A 49 -2.82 -8.92 3.53
CA LEU A 49 -4.12 -9.58 3.47
C LEU A 49 -5.09 -8.87 4.41
N TYR A 50 -6.17 -8.32 3.87
CA TYR A 50 -7.22 -7.68 4.67
C TYR A 50 -8.40 -8.65 4.89
N VAL A 51 -8.77 -8.88 6.15
CA VAL A 51 -9.92 -9.71 6.55
C VAL A 51 -11.08 -8.77 6.91
N GLY A 52 -12.04 -8.55 6.00
CA GLY A 52 -13.16 -7.65 6.35
C GLY A 52 -14.23 -7.35 5.30
N GLY A 53 -14.59 -8.27 4.40
CA GLY A 53 -15.69 -7.99 3.47
C GLY A 53 -16.31 -9.18 2.72
N GLY A 54 -15.75 -10.38 2.87
CA GLY A 54 -16.20 -11.56 2.15
C GLY A 54 -15.57 -12.85 2.68
N PRO A 55 -15.80 -13.99 2.02
CA PRO A 55 -15.36 -15.30 2.50
C PRO A 55 -13.84 -15.51 2.43
N ALA A 56 -13.11 -14.69 1.68
CA ALA A 56 -11.66 -14.77 1.53
C ALA A 56 -11.02 -13.39 1.77
N PRO A 57 -9.80 -13.34 2.35
CA PRO A 57 -9.08 -12.08 2.56
C PRO A 57 -8.74 -11.41 1.23
N HIS A 58 -8.81 -10.08 1.20
CA HIS A 58 -8.41 -9.31 0.04
C HIS A 58 -6.89 -9.18 -0.02
N ARG A 59 -6.28 -9.75 -1.06
CA ARG A 59 -4.85 -9.56 -1.36
C ARG A 59 -4.65 -8.15 -1.88
N THR A 60 -3.85 -7.37 -1.18
CA THR A 60 -3.53 -5.99 -1.55
C THR A 60 -2.02 -5.86 -1.71
N VAL A 61 -1.59 -5.26 -2.80
CA VAL A 61 -0.20 -4.98 -3.13
C VAL A 61 -0.11 -3.60 -3.78
N VAL A 62 0.92 -2.84 -3.43
CA VAL A 62 1.18 -1.51 -3.94
C VAL A 62 2.66 -1.40 -4.31
N ASP A 63 2.96 -0.92 -5.50
CA ASP A 63 4.32 -0.49 -5.85
C ASP A 63 4.41 1.02 -5.65
N VAL A 64 5.33 1.45 -4.79
CA VAL A 64 5.54 2.85 -4.41
C VAL A 64 6.92 3.37 -4.79
N ALA A 65 7.71 2.61 -5.56
CA ALA A 65 9.11 2.92 -5.88
C ALA A 65 9.29 4.36 -6.40
N ASP A 66 8.40 4.80 -7.28
CA ASP A 66 8.47 6.12 -7.93
C ASP A 66 7.50 7.16 -7.33
N ALA A 67 6.83 6.83 -6.23
CA ALA A 67 5.74 7.63 -5.69
C ALA A 67 6.19 8.74 -4.74
N TRP A 68 7.22 8.48 -3.94
CA TRP A 68 7.67 9.38 -2.88
C TRP A 68 9.20 9.45 -2.85
N SER A 69 9.74 10.17 -3.83
CA SER A 69 11.16 10.54 -3.81
C SER A 69 11.37 11.76 -2.89
N PRO A 70 12.47 11.81 -2.11
CA PRO A 70 12.83 12.99 -1.34
C PRO A 70 13.04 14.23 -2.22
N ASP A 71 13.39 14.03 -3.50
CA ASP A 71 13.61 15.08 -4.49
C ASP A 71 12.32 15.48 -5.24
N GLY A 72 11.17 14.97 -4.79
CA GLY A 72 9.88 15.15 -5.45
C GLY A 72 9.62 14.12 -6.55
N PRO A 73 8.37 14.03 -7.06
CA PRO A 73 8.02 13.04 -8.08
C PRO A 73 8.89 13.25 -9.33
N ALA A 74 9.51 12.17 -9.80
CA ALA A 74 10.28 12.22 -11.04
C ALA A 74 9.37 12.67 -12.20
N PRO A 75 9.88 13.49 -13.14
CA PRO A 75 9.11 13.88 -14.31
C PRO A 75 8.66 12.64 -15.08
N GLY A 76 7.34 12.46 -15.25
CA GLY A 76 6.75 11.27 -15.88
C GLY A 76 6.36 10.14 -14.92
N SER A 77 6.57 10.29 -13.60
CA SER A 77 6.06 9.33 -12.61
C SER A 77 4.53 9.36 -12.59
N SER A 78 3.91 8.18 -12.73
CA SER A 78 2.44 8.02 -12.67
C SER A 78 1.90 7.83 -11.25
N GLY A 79 2.74 8.03 -10.23
CA GLY A 79 2.39 7.73 -8.84
C GLY A 79 2.41 6.22 -8.55
N PRO A 80 1.92 5.80 -7.37
CA PRO A 80 1.92 4.39 -7.00
C PRO A 80 1.04 3.53 -7.93
N ALA A 81 1.46 2.29 -8.15
CA ALA A 81 0.64 1.28 -8.80
C ALA A 81 -0.10 0.44 -7.76
N TYR A 82 -1.38 0.15 -8.00
CA TYR A 82 -2.23 -0.55 -7.04
C TYR A 82 -2.74 -1.90 -7.59
N GLY A 83 -2.68 -2.93 -6.75
CA GLY A 83 -3.28 -4.24 -6.99
C GLY A 83 -4.11 -4.65 -5.78
N CYS A 84 -5.40 -4.88 -5.97
CA CYS A 84 -6.25 -5.43 -4.91
C CYS A 84 -7.24 -6.43 -5.50
N SER A 85 -7.50 -7.53 -4.78
CA SER A 85 -8.48 -8.53 -5.21
C SER A 85 -9.93 -8.16 -4.86
N CYS A 86 -10.19 -6.97 -4.33
CA CYS A 86 -11.55 -6.48 -4.08
C CYS A 86 -12.25 -6.07 -5.38
N PRO A 87 -13.60 -6.08 -5.44
CA PRO A 87 -14.35 -5.76 -6.68
C PRO A 87 -14.36 -4.27 -7.06
N SER A 88 -13.71 -3.40 -6.28
CA SER A 88 -13.64 -1.96 -6.55
C SER A 88 -13.00 -1.68 -7.91
N ARG A 89 -13.58 -0.73 -8.65
CA ARG A 89 -13.01 -0.21 -9.92
C ARG A 89 -12.32 1.14 -9.76
N THR A 90 -12.31 1.69 -8.55
CA THR A 90 -11.64 2.95 -8.23
C THR A 90 -10.25 2.68 -7.65
N ALA A 91 -9.24 3.38 -8.17
CA ALA A 91 -7.85 3.31 -7.72
C ALA A 91 -7.40 4.65 -7.12
N PRO A 92 -6.69 4.65 -5.97
CA PRO A 92 -6.57 3.51 -5.05
C PRO A 92 -7.92 3.11 -4.44
N CYS A 93 -8.11 1.82 -4.19
CA CYS A 93 -9.25 1.35 -3.40
C CYS A 93 -8.99 1.60 -1.90
N VAL A 94 -10.05 1.53 -1.09
CA VAL A 94 -9.94 1.74 0.37
C VAL A 94 -8.98 0.75 1.05
N HIS A 95 -8.82 -0.47 0.53
CA HIS A 95 -7.84 -1.44 1.03
C HIS A 95 -6.40 -1.00 0.75
N ALA A 96 -6.12 -0.49 -0.45
CA ALA A 96 -4.80 0.02 -0.79
C ALA A 96 -4.45 1.25 0.07
N LEU A 97 -5.41 2.15 0.29
CA LEU A 97 -5.23 3.27 1.22
C LEU A 97 -4.98 2.78 2.66
N GLY A 98 -5.79 1.85 3.16
CA GLY A 98 -5.64 1.30 4.50
C GLY A 98 -4.29 0.61 4.71
N LEU A 99 -3.81 -0.15 3.74
CA LEU A 99 -2.49 -0.80 3.80
C LEU A 99 -1.35 0.23 3.86
N LEU A 100 -1.42 1.28 3.03
CA LEU A 100 -0.40 2.33 3.01
C LEU A 100 -0.41 3.14 4.30
N LEU A 101 -1.60 3.47 4.83
CA LEU A 101 -1.74 4.15 6.13
C LEU A 101 -1.20 3.28 7.27
N LEU A 102 -1.44 1.97 7.22
CA LEU A 102 -0.91 1.02 8.18
C LEU A 102 0.63 0.95 8.13
N ARG A 103 1.23 1.08 6.94
CA ARG A 103 2.68 1.18 6.76
C ARG A 103 3.25 2.51 7.26
N SER A 104 2.52 3.62 7.10
CA SER A 104 2.91 4.94 7.59
C SER A 104 2.92 5.06 9.12
N ALA A 105 2.28 4.12 9.83
CA ALA A 105 2.28 4.12 11.29
C ALA A 105 3.63 3.61 11.84
N ASP A 106 4.28 4.44 12.67
CA ASP A 106 5.50 4.06 13.37
C ASP A 106 5.31 2.79 14.21
N GLY A 107 6.21 1.83 14.07
CA GLY A 107 6.15 0.55 14.79
C GLY A 107 4.95 -0.35 14.41
N GLY A 108 4.29 -0.09 13.28
CA GLY A 108 3.16 -0.87 12.79
C GLY A 108 3.50 -2.30 12.34
N PRO A 109 2.50 -3.13 12.00
CA PRO A 109 2.71 -4.55 11.63
C PRO A 109 3.38 -4.75 10.25
N VAL A 110 3.44 -3.70 9.42
CA VAL A 110 4.04 -3.77 8.08
C VAL A 110 5.55 -3.68 8.18
N GLN A 111 6.18 -4.82 8.42
CA GLN A 111 7.63 -4.94 8.58
C GLN A 111 8.33 -5.27 7.26
N ARG A 112 9.63 -5.03 7.22
CA ARG A 112 10.46 -5.42 6.08
C ARG A 112 10.46 -6.95 5.96
N ALA A 113 10.17 -7.48 4.79
CA ALA A 113 10.13 -8.92 4.55
C ALA A 113 10.42 -9.26 3.08
N GLU A 114 10.57 -10.55 2.78
CA GLU A 114 10.55 -11.04 1.39
C GLU A 114 9.11 -11.09 0.89
N ALA A 115 8.87 -10.59 -0.33
CA ALA A 115 7.53 -10.56 -0.89
C ALA A 115 7.02 -12.00 -1.14
N PRO A 116 5.81 -12.35 -0.69
CA PRO A 116 5.22 -13.64 -1.01
C PRO A 116 5.02 -13.76 -2.52
N GLY A 117 5.03 -14.99 -3.05
CA GLY A 117 5.05 -15.23 -4.51
C GLY A 117 3.93 -14.54 -5.30
N TRP A 118 2.77 -14.29 -4.68
CA TRP A 118 1.67 -13.55 -5.31
C TRP A 118 1.96 -12.05 -5.45
N ALA A 119 2.63 -11.44 -4.48
CA ALA A 119 3.00 -10.03 -4.50
C ALA A 119 4.21 -9.82 -5.42
N ALA A 120 5.21 -10.72 -5.33
CA ALA A 120 6.38 -10.71 -6.21
C ALA A 120 5.98 -10.83 -7.68
N ARG A 121 5.09 -11.77 -8.01
CA ARG A 121 4.56 -11.94 -9.38
C ARG A 121 3.84 -10.68 -9.87
N TRP A 122 2.98 -10.10 -9.04
CA TRP A 122 2.23 -8.90 -9.42
C TRP A 122 3.15 -7.69 -9.71
N ALA A 123 4.24 -7.55 -8.94
CA ALA A 123 5.23 -6.50 -9.13
C ALA A 123 6.06 -6.74 -10.40
N ALA A 124 6.45 -7.99 -10.68
CA ALA A 124 7.17 -8.36 -11.89
C ALA A 124 6.37 -8.09 -13.17
N ASP A 125 5.05 -8.28 -13.16
CA ASP A 125 4.18 -8.03 -14.32
C ASP A 125 4.04 -6.53 -14.69
N ARG A 126 4.59 -5.61 -13.88
CA ARG A 126 4.45 -4.14 -14.03
C ARG A 126 5.76 -3.40 -14.29
N ARG A 127 6.89 -4.10 -14.22
CA ARG A 127 8.23 -3.55 -14.45
C ARG A 127 8.73 -4.02 -15.81
#